data_AF-A0A498P2U2-F1
#
_entry.id   AF-A0A498P2U2-F1
#
_cell.length_a   1.000
_cell.length_b   1.000
_cell.length_c   1.000
_cell.angle_alpha   90.00
_cell.angle_beta   90.00
_cell.angle_gamma   90.00
#
_symmetry.space_group_name_H-M   'P 1'
#
loop_
_entity.id
_entity.type
_entity.pdbx_description
1 polymer ?
#
loop_
_entity_poly.entity_id
_entity_poly.type
_entity_poly.pdbx_seq_one_letter_code
_entity_poly.pdbx_strand_id
1 'polypeptide(L)'
;MTGSHTFDVIAAALEEIHEEYKIRGKITRTTTDSGSNFLKAFRIYGEEKEDDAQDAQEEGDYILEDESDESESEVEYQDIFGILDEDCGLEYQLPRHQKCACHLLNLVATVDASAAEAGSDTYKRLSRSAFAKCSALWNKTSRSTLAFETVERECKLQFLRPNQTRWNSLFLAVERLNTAELGFLAEYATVMKPVAMALNLLQGESSVHMGFLLPTLYQLQDKLKKLESSCKVCQPLLKALHGGLDYIKGRLENSVENDALCYSSPSDEEDFFASMNTGQSKTGELERYLSCSSAGVLGHLAKTYVDTISSGAVPCLENAVIAMAVIENEAAVKEGIDMYQSEMEKLKTSFPLELNEITSKHQCFSRMATKTFMKCSFRDSDGKYLTSLELSLIRKHSRSGDHGGAGGVGDLHSETSRTGDNCEVSGRGDQEERERADLLQQKNKAQDERQRQLEMKMVTEQQNNEERVRQITQKMNTEMLLQKQEMNRAMDSKLREKTVMMERGFQEKANQMNWEIQELRRKNNEAEERKSREFAQLIANMEQRNAQNMEVLRQQHREQIAAIYS
;
A
#
# COMPACT_ATOMS: atom_id res chain seq x y z
N MET A 1 35.27 9.73 -21.32
CA MET A 1 36.44 10.63 -21.17
C MET A 1 37.64 9.80 -20.73
N THR A 2 38.81 9.99 -21.33
CA THR A 2 40.06 9.27 -21.00
C THR A 2 41.18 10.29 -20.82
N GLY A 3 41.75 10.39 -19.62
CA GLY A 3 42.76 11.41 -19.27
C GLY A 3 42.48 12.03 -17.90
N SER A 4 43.07 13.18 -17.63
CA SER A 4 42.79 13.97 -16.42
C SER A 4 41.42 14.64 -16.52
N HIS A 5 40.57 14.42 -15.51
CA HIS A 5 39.24 15.04 -15.42
C HIS A 5 39.32 16.42 -14.74
N THR A 6 40.01 17.36 -15.38
CA THR A 6 40.12 18.75 -14.90
C THR A 6 38.81 19.53 -15.13
N PHE A 7 38.67 20.69 -14.49
CA PHE A 7 37.40 21.43 -14.40
C PHE A 7 36.93 22.01 -15.75
N ASP A 8 37.88 22.48 -16.56
CA ASP A 8 37.75 22.86 -17.97
C ASP A 8 37.26 21.68 -18.83
N VAL A 9 37.92 20.53 -18.71
CA VAL A 9 37.60 19.31 -19.44
C VAL A 9 36.20 18.77 -19.08
N ILE A 10 35.76 18.98 -17.83
CA ILE A 10 34.39 18.68 -17.39
C ILE A 10 33.37 19.66 -17.99
N ALA A 11 33.67 20.97 -18.00
CA ALA A 11 32.78 21.98 -18.57
C ALA A 11 32.57 21.76 -20.08
N ALA A 12 33.64 21.52 -20.83
CA ALA A 12 33.60 21.20 -22.25
C ALA A 12 32.71 19.98 -22.56
N ALA A 13 32.84 18.90 -21.77
CA ALA A 13 32.06 17.68 -21.98
C ALA A 13 30.58 17.83 -21.56
N LEU A 14 30.27 18.69 -20.60
CA LEU A 14 28.87 19.03 -20.29
C LEU A 14 28.25 19.82 -21.45
N GLU A 15 28.99 20.76 -22.03
CA GLU A 15 28.49 21.56 -23.15
C GLU A 15 28.34 20.75 -24.44
N GLU A 16 29.27 19.84 -24.74
CA GLU A 16 29.15 18.86 -25.84
C GLU A 16 27.82 18.06 -25.73
N ILE A 17 27.46 17.63 -24.52
CA ILE A 17 26.18 16.94 -24.25
C ILE A 17 24.99 17.90 -24.39
N HIS A 18 25.11 19.15 -23.93
CA HIS A 18 24.04 20.14 -24.08
C HIS A 18 23.73 20.45 -25.55
N GLU A 19 24.76 20.46 -26.41
CA GLU A 19 24.64 20.66 -27.84
C GLU A 19 24.13 19.40 -28.57
N GLU A 20 24.68 18.21 -28.29
CA GLU A 20 24.26 16.93 -28.89
C GLU A 20 22.74 16.73 -28.74
N TYR A 21 22.22 16.96 -27.53
CA TYR A 21 20.81 16.79 -27.20
C TYR A 21 19.96 18.05 -27.44
N LYS A 22 20.57 19.17 -27.86
CA LYS A 22 19.92 20.47 -28.12
C LYS A 22 19.12 20.97 -26.91
N ILE A 23 19.74 20.89 -25.73
CA ILE A 23 19.18 21.27 -24.42
C ILE A 23 19.89 22.48 -23.78
N ARG A 24 20.90 23.07 -24.44
CA ARG A 24 21.47 24.38 -24.10
C ARG A 24 20.34 25.41 -23.85
N GLY A 25 20.41 26.13 -22.73
CA GLY A 25 19.39 27.08 -22.28
C GLY A 25 18.06 26.48 -21.77
N LYS A 26 17.89 25.15 -21.74
CA LYS A 26 16.68 24.47 -21.18
C LYS A 26 16.92 23.85 -19.81
N ILE A 27 18.17 23.70 -19.40
CA ILE A 27 18.55 23.11 -18.12
C ILE A 27 18.55 24.23 -17.08
N THR A 28 17.69 24.13 -16.07
CA THR A 28 17.55 25.13 -15.01
C THR A 28 18.49 24.91 -13.83
N ARG A 29 18.98 23.68 -13.64
CA ARG A 29 19.87 23.31 -12.53
C ARG A 29 20.57 21.98 -12.80
N THR A 30 21.86 21.88 -12.44
CA THR A 30 22.67 20.66 -12.55
C THR A 30 23.09 20.17 -11.17
N THR A 31 22.85 18.90 -10.86
CA THR A 31 23.20 18.29 -9.56
C THR A 31 24.41 17.38 -9.66
N THR A 32 25.48 17.63 -8.90
CA THR A 32 26.67 16.76 -8.82
C THR A 32 27.08 16.47 -7.38
N ASP A 33 28.04 15.56 -7.18
CA ASP A 33 28.74 15.43 -5.90
C ASP A 33 29.60 16.67 -5.58
N SER A 34 30.27 16.65 -4.42
CA SER A 34 31.17 17.74 -3.99
C SER A 34 32.62 17.53 -4.45
N GLY A 35 32.83 16.83 -5.56
CA GLY A 35 34.16 16.70 -6.18
C GLY A 35 34.73 18.06 -6.56
N SER A 36 35.98 18.32 -6.17
CA SER A 36 36.65 19.62 -6.32
C SER A 36 36.64 20.16 -7.75
N ASN A 37 36.82 19.29 -8.74
CA ASN A 37 36.81 19.69 -10.15
C ASN A 37 35.40 20.03 -10.67
N PHE A 38 34.34 19.38 -10.18
CA PHE A 38 32.97 19.80 -10.46
C PHE A 38 32.68 21.14 -9.81
N LEU A 39 32.97 21.30 -8.52
CA LEU A 39 32.76 22.57 -7.81
C LEU A 39 33.52 23.72 -8.48
N LYS A 40 34.77 23.50 -8.92
CA LYS A 40 35.56 24.49 -9.65
C LYS A 40 34.99 24.78 -11.05
N ALA A 41 34.48 23.78 -11.77
CA ALA A 41 33.84 23.98 -13.08
C ALA A 41 32.59 24.85 -12.97
N PHE A 42 31.67 24.51 -12.06
CA PHE A 42 30.45 25.28 -11.84
C PHE A 42 30.68 26.65 -11.16
N ARG A 43 31.80 26.85 -10.45
CA ARG A 43 32.17 28.17 -9.92
C ARG A 43 32.78 29.11 -10.97
N ILE A 44 33.41 28.57 -12.01
CA ILE A 44 34.09 29.37 -13.05
C ILE A 44 33.20 29.58 -14.29
N TYR A 45 32.39 28.58 -14.63
CA TYR A 45 31.55 28.60 -15.84
C TYR A 45 30.05 28.60 -15.54
N GLY A 46 29.64 28.52 -14.27
CA GLY A 46 28.22 28.49 -13.90
C GLY A 46 27.57 29.87 -13.87
N GLU A 47 26.26 29.92 -14.09
CA GLU A 47 25.45 31.13 -13.84
C GLU A 47 25.57 31.57 -12.37
N GLU A 48 26.17 32.74 -12.13
CA GLU A 48 26.36 33.31 -10.79
C GLU A 48 25.05 33.71 -10.10
N LYS A 49 25.12 33.82 -8.77
CA LYS A 49 24.27 34.71 -7.99
C LYS A 49 25.02 36.00 -7.72
N GLU A 50 24.34 37.14 -7.73
CA GLU A 50 24.93 38.44 -7.34
C GLU A 50 25.40 38.52 -5.86
N ASP A 51 25.17 37.47 -5.04
CA ASP A 51 25.38 37.46 -3.59
C ASP A 51 26.46 36.48 -3.06
N ASP A 52 27.19 35.74 -3.93
CA ASP A 52 28.22 34.78 -3.46
C ASP A 52 29.49 35.44 -2.84
N ALA A 53 29.47 36.77 -2.66
CA ALA A 53 30.51 37.55 -1.98
C ALA A 53 30.65 37.31 -0.47
N GLN A 54 29.74 36.54 0.17
CA GLN A 54 29.72 36.34 1.64
C GLN A 54 30.23 34.97 2.13
N ASP A 55 30.31 33.93 1.27
CA ASP A 55 30.87 32.61 1.65
C ASP A 55 32.42 32.57 1.57
N ALA A 56 33.06 33.71 1.23
CA ALA A 56 34.49 33.82 0.96
C ALA A 56 35.42 33.91 2.20
N GLN A 57 34.94 33.61 3.42
CA GLN A 57 35.70 33.85 4.66
C GLN A 57 36.02 32.63 5.56
N GLU A 58 35.63 31.39 5.22
CA GLU A 58 35.96 30.22 6.07
C GLU A 58 36.86 29.13 5.45
N GLU A 59 37.25 29.21 4.16
CA GLU A 59 38.35 28.36 3.62
C GLU A 59 39.55 29.19 3.16
N GLY A 60 40.29 29.71 4.14
CA GLY A 60 41.63 30.25 3.94
C GLY A 60 42.70 29.41 4.65
N ASP A 61 43.32 28.46 3.97
CA ASP A 61 44.75 28.16 4.15
C ASP A 61 45.37 27.45 2.93
N TYR A 62 46.63 27.77 2.63
CA TYR A 62 47.49 27.26 1.55
C TYR A 62 46.91 27.21 0.12
N ILE A 63 47.26 28.22 -0.69
CA ILE A 63 48.35 28.11 -1.68
C ILE A 63 48.95 29.51 -1.85
N LEU A 64 50.25 29.62 -1.59
CA LEU A 64 51.07 30.74 -2.07
C LEU A 64 51.54 30.34 -3.47
N GLU A 65 51.30 31.17 -4.47
CA GLU A 65 52.27 31.36 -5.55
C GLU A 65 52.14 32.79 -6.09
N ASP A 66 53.29 33.45 -6.14
CA ASP A 66 53.55 34.85 -6.44
C ASP A 66 53.95 34.93 -7.91
N GLU A 67 53.37 35.84 -8.70
CA GLU A 67 54.14 36.54 -9.73
C GLU A 67 53.42 37.81 -10.23
N SER A 68 54.23 38.85 -10.36
CA SER A 68 53.86 40.22 -10.74
C SER A 68 54.00 40.46 -12.24
N ASP A 69 53.12 41.29 -12.83
CA ASP A 69 53.62 42.41 -13.64
C ASP A 69 52.60 43.55 -13.75
N GLU A 70 53.08 44.80 -13.78
CA GLU A 70 52.28 46.00 -14.04
C GLU A 70 52.60 46.55 -15.44
N SER A 71 51.58 46.87 -16.23
CA SER A 71 51.74 47.82 -17.33
C SER A 71 50.44 48.60 -17.61
N GLU A 72 50.42 49.89 -17.25
CA GLU A 72 49.37 50.81 -17.66
C GLU A 72 49.45 51.12 -19.17
N SER A 73 48.31 51.11 -19.87
CA SER A 73 48.17 51.81 -21.16
C SER A 73 46.74 52.29 -21.41
N GLU A 74 46.59 53.62 -21.35
CA GLU A 74 45.64 54.52 -22.01
C GLU A 74 44.30 53.94 -22.57
N VAL A 75 43.17 54.46 -22.05
CA VAL A 75 41.81 54.01 -22.40
C VAL A 75 41.25 54.80 -23.59
N GLU A 76 40.98 54.11 -24.70
CA GLU A 76 40.16 54.63 -25.80
C GLU A 76 38.69 54.22 -25.61
N TYR A 77 37.76 55.17 -25.65
CA TYR A 77 36.33 54.92 -25.38
C TYR A 77 35.63 54.30 -26.60
N GLN A 78 35.45 52.98 -26.58
CA GLN A 78 34.51 52.26 -27.46
C GLN A 78 33.12 52.16 -26.82
N ASP A 79 32.07 52.12 -27.64
CA ASP A 79 30.66 52.14 -27.21
C ASP A 79 30.25 50.86 -26.46
N ILE A 80 30.01 50.97 -25.15
CA ILE A 80 29.71 49.87 -24.24
C ILE A 80 28.35 49.21 -24.56
N PHE A 81 27.43 49.89 -25.23
CA PHE A 81 26.08 49.36 -25.50
C PHE A 81 26.00 48.40 -26.70
N GLY A 82 27.08 48.28 -27.49
CA GLY A 82 27.14 47.41 -28.67
C GLY A 82 27.78 46.03 -28.46
N ILE A 83 28.35 45.77 -27.28
CA ILE A 83 29.16 44.55 -26.99
C ILE A 83 28.45 43.62 -25.98
N LEU A 84 27.43 44.09 -25.27
CA LEU A 84 26.71 43.32 -24.24
C LEU A 84 25.74 42.25 -24.78
N ASP A 85 25.72 42.00 -26.10
CA ASP A 85 24.82 41.05 -26.78
C ASP A 85 25.58 40.03 -27.67
N GLU A 86 26.92 40.00 -27.62
CA GLU A 86 27.76 38.94 -28.21
C GLU A 86 28.66 38.32 -27.12
N ASP A 87 28.63 36.99 -27.04
CA ASP A 87 29.39 36.08 -26.16
C ASP A 87 30.24 36.74 -25.04
N CYS A 88 29.75 36.66 -23.80
CA CYS A 88 30.62 36.76 -22.64
C CYS A 88 31.79 35.77 -22.82
N GLY A 89 33.03 36.25 -22.78
CA GLY A 89 34.24 35.54 -23.23
C GLY A 89 34.69 34.31 -22.42
N LEU A 90 33.75 33.61 -21.78
CA LEU A 90 33.89 32.29 -21.20
C LEU A 90 33.57 31.25 -22.28
N GLU A 91 34.48 30.30 -22.50
CA GLU A 91 34.32 29.24 -23.50
C GLU A 91 33.11 28.31 -23.24
N TYR A 92 32.61 28.28 -21.99
CA TYR A 92 31.50 27.43 -21.55
C TYR A 92 30.56 28.21 -20.62
N GLN A 93 29.25 27.93 -20.71
CA GLN A 93 28.21 28.49 -19.83
C GLN A 93 27.36 27.35 -19.24
N LEU A 94 27.59 27.03 -17.97
CA LEU A 94 26.96 25.94 -17.26
C LEU A 94 25.72 26.39 -16.45
N PRO A 95 24.66 25.57 -16.37
CA PRO A 95 23.50 25.85 -15.52
C PRO A 95 23.84 25.92 -14.03
N ARG A 96 23.00 26.63 -13.26
CA ARG A 96 23.08 26.72 -11.78
C ARG A 96 23.37 25.38 -11.10
N HIS A 97 24.30 25.37 -10.15
CA HIS A 97 24.75 24.15 -9.48
C HIS A 97 23.95 23.79 -8.23
N GLN A 98 23.78 22.49 -7.98
CA GLN A 98 23.28 21.95 -6.73
C GLN A 98 24.15 20.77 -6.24
N LYS A 99 24.54 20.81 -4.96
CA LYS A 99 25.22 19.68 -4.31
C LYS A 99 24.25 18.52 -4.08
N CYS A 100 24.65 17.32 -4.47
CA CYS A 100 23.88 16.08 -4.30
C CYS A 100 23.64 15.75 -2.83
N ALA A 101 22.38 15.74 -2.40
CA ALA A 101 22.02 15.44 -1.02
C ALA A 101 22.41 14.01 -0.58
N CYS A 102 22.43 13.03 -1.50
CA CYS A 102 22.90 11.67 -1.22
C CYS A 102 24.41 11.64 -0.93
N HIS A 103 25.19 12.46 -1.65
CA HIS A 103 26.62 12.61 -1.39
C HIS A 103 26.85 13.31 -0.03
N LEU A 104 26.12 14.38 0.26
CA LEU A 104 26.18 15.05 1.57
C LEU A 104 25.82 14.08 2.71
N LEU A 105 24.73 13.31 2.58
CA LEU A 105 24.35 12.32 3.59
C LEU A 105 25.39 11.19 3.74
N ASN A 106 26.10 10.83 2.67
CA ASN A 106 27.22 9.90 2.72
C ASN A 106 28.45 10.51 3.43
N LEU A 107 28.72 11.80 3.26
CA LEU A 107 29.73 12.52 4.05
C LEU A 107 29.36 12.55 5.54
N VAL A 108 28.09 12.82 5.89
CA VAL A 108 27.61 12.73 7.28
C VAL A 108 27.81 11.30 7.85
N ALA A 109 27.52 10.28 7.05
CA ALA A 109 27.68 8.88 7.43
C ALA A 109 29.15 8.40 7.54
N THR A 110 30.13 9.19 7.09
CA THR A 110 31.55 8.80 7.02
C THR A 110 32.48 9.79 7.72
N VAL A 111 32.51 11.04 7.27
CA VAL A 111 33.32 12.14 7.81
C VAL A 111 32.81 12.54 9.20
N ASP A 112 31.54 12.94 9.33
CA ASP A 112 31.00 13.39 10.64
C ASP A 112 30.92 12.22 11.62
N ALA A 113 30.54 11.03 11.15
CA ALA A 113 30.59 9.80 11.92
C ALA A 113 31.99 9.46 12.45
N SER A 114 33.06 9.89 11.78
CA SER A 114 34.44 9.78 12.28
C SER A 114 34.79 10.89 13.29
N ALA A 115 34.24 12.11 13.12
CA ALA A 115 34.39 13.20 14.08
C ALA A 115 33.78 12.88 15.46
N ALA A 116 32.82 11.94 15.53
CA ALA A 116 32.32 11.37 16.79
C ALA A 116 33.44 10.78 17.70
N GLU A 117 34.60 10.39 17.14
CA GLU A 117 35.77 9.97 17.91
C GLU A 117 36.42 11.08 18.74
N ALA A 118 36.15 12.35 18.44
CA ALA A 118 36.57 13.48 19.28
C ALA A 118 35.66 13.67 20.51
N GLY A 119 34.40 13.21 20.46
CA GLY A 119 33.39 13.47 21.49
C GLY A 119 33.43 12.57 22.72
N SER A 120 34.15 11.43 22.69
CA SER A 120 34.32 10.56 23.87
C SER A 120 35.48 9.58 23.71
N ASP A 121 36.39 9.53 24.68
CA ASP A 121 37.47 8.54 24.73
C ASP A 121 37.00 7.08 24.89
N THR A 122 35.78 6.87 25.40
CA THR A 122 35.18 5.53 25.49
C THR A 122 34.67 5.08 24.12
N TYR A 123 33.93 5.95 23.43
CA TYR A 123 33.51 5.70 22.04
C TYR A 123 34.72 5.52 21.12
N LYS A 124 35.71 6.42 21.17
CA LYS A 124 36.95 6.37 20.39
C LYS A 124 37.72 5.05 20.55
N ARG A 125 37.91 4.58 21.79
CA ARG A 125 38.63 3.32 22.05
C ARG A 125 37.86 2.10 21.56
N LEU A 126 36.53 2.06 21.78
CA LEU A 126 35.68 0.96 21.30
C LEU A 126 35.55 0.97 19.78
N SER A 127 35.28 2.12 19.16
CA SER A 127 35.26 2.36 17.71
C SER A 127 36.54 1.85 17.05
N ARG A 128 37.71 2.41 17.42
CA ARG A 128 38.99 2.03 16.82
C ARG A 128 39.32 0.56 17.02
N SER A 129 39.07 0.01 18.21
CA SER A 129 39.34 -1.41 18.48
C SER A 129 38.42 -2.33 17.69
N ALA A 130 37.11 -2.07 17.68
CA ALA A 130 36.13 -2.86 16.95
C ALA A 130 36.33 -2.75 15.42
N PHE A 131 36.42 -1.54 14.86
CA PHE A 131 36.60 -1.36 13.41
C PHE A 131 37.98 -1.78 12.92
N ALA A 132 39.06 -1.69 13.71
CA ALA A 132 40.34 -2.27 13.33
C ALA A 132 40.27 -3.81 13.31
N LYS A 133 39.58 -4.44 14.28
CA LYS A 133 39.33 -5.88 14.29
C LYS A 133 38.45 -6.32 13.11
N CYS A 134 37.36 -5.60 12.83
CA CYS A 134 36.51 -5.84 11.66
C CYS A 134 37.26 -5.61 10.34
N SER A 135 38.09 -4.58 10.20
CA SER A 135 38.89 -4.34 8.99
C SER A 135 39.96 -5.42 8.78
N ALA A 136 40.61 -5.87 9.87
CA ALA A 136 41.46 -7.05 9.84
C ALA A 136 40.65 -8.33 9.50
N LEU A 137 39.35 -8.35 9.79
CA LEU A 137 38.37 -9.38 9.40
C LEU A 137 37.66 -9.09 8.04
N TRP A 138 38.09 -8.07 7.28
CA TRP A 138 37.56 -7.76 5.93
C TRP A 138 38.63 -7.80 4.82
N ASN A 139 39.91 -7.61 5.17
CA ASN A 139 41.00 -7.51 4.20
C ASN A 139 41.52 -8.86 3.63
N LYS A 140 40.91 -9.99 4.01
CA LYS A 140 41.66 -11.23 4.23
C LYS A 140 41.15 -12.49 3.50
N THR A 141 39.85 -12.84 3.47
CA THR A 141 39.26 -13.81 2.49
C THR A 141 38.64 -13.09 1.30
N SER A 142 38.63 -11.77 1.28
CA SER A 142 38.50 -11.02 0.03
C SER A 142 39.60 -11.51 -0.95
N ARG A 143 40.67 -12.09 -0.38
CA ARG A 143 41.77 -12.82 -1.00
C ARG A 143 41.69 -14.37 -1.02
N SER A 144 40.62 -15.07 -0.58
CA SER A 144 40.59 -16.57 -0.50
C SER A 144 39.19 -17.20 -0.31
N THR A 145 38.63 -17.86 -1.33
CA THR A 145 37.24 -18.37 -1.39
C THR A 145 36.83 -19.33 -0.26
N LEU A 146 37.64 -20.34 0.07
CA LEU A 146 37.27 -21.42 1.01
C LEU A 146 36.87 -20.93 2.44
N ALA A 147 37.39 -19.78 2.84
CA ALA A 147 37.11 -19.21 4.15
C ALA A 147 35.98 -18.13 4.12
N PHE A 148 35.38 -17.87 2.95
CA PHE A 148 34.05 -17.24 2.85
C PHE A 148 33.00 -18.22 3.35
N GLU A 149 32.96 -19.39 2.70
CA GLU A 149 32.01 -20.49 2.92
C GLU A 149 32.04 -21.02 4.36
N THR A 150 33.20 -20.93 5.02
CA THR A 150 33.35 -21.37 6.42
C THR A 150 32.80 -20.34 7.41
N VAL A 151 32.93 -19.03 7.13
CA VAL A 151 32.32 -17.98 7.98
C VAL A 151 30.80 -17.95 7.78
N GLU A 152 30.33 -18.11 6.54
CA GLU A 152 28.91 -18.20 6.19
C GLU A 152 28.20 -19.36 6.92
N ARG A 153 28.87 -20.52 7.04
CA ARG A 153 28.35 -21.72 7.73
C ARG A 153 28.17 -21.54 9.23
N GLU A 154 29.15 -20.95 9.91
CA GLU A 154 29.14 -20.79 11.38
C GLU A 154 28.33 -19.58 11.83
N CYS A 155 28.43 -18.44 11.13
CA CYS A 155 27.74 -17.20 11.50
C CYS A 155 26.32 -17.09 10.92
N LYS A 156 25.91 -17.99 10.00
CA LYS A 156 24.61 -17.98 9.30
C LYS A 156 24.27 -16.65 8.60
N LEU A 157 25.30 -15.87 8.28
CA LEU A 157 25.23 -14.57 7.61
C LEU A 157 26.41 -14.47 6.64
N GLN A 158 26.19 -13.90 5.45
CA GLN A 158 27.26 -13.65 4.49
C GLN A 158 28.17 -12.52 4.98
N PHE A 159 29.44 -12.84 5.25
CA PHE A 159 30.45 -11.88 5.68
C PHE A 159 31.56 -11.74 4.63
N LEU A 160 31.82 -10.50 4.22
CA LEU A 160 32.92 -10.11 3.35
C LEU A 160 34.10 -9.55 4.20
N ARG A 161 35.19 -10.27 4.60
CA ARG A 161 35.63 -11.67 4.38
C ARG A 161 37.11 -11.92 4.97
N PRO A 162 37.51 -12.98 5.75
CA PRO A 162 38.90 -13.18 6.36
C PRO A 162 39.75 -14.54 6.32
N ASN A 163 40.97 -14.63 5.70
CA ASN A 163 42.03 -15.70 5.73
C ASN A 163 43.48 -15.12 5.84
N GLN A 164 44.64 -15.81 5.92
CA GLN A 164 45.05 -17.23 5.95
C GLN A 164 46.38 -17.39 6.73
N THR A 165 46.57 -18.55 7.41
CA THR A 165 47.80 -19.37 7.59
C THR A 165 47.91 -20.08 8.95
N ARG A 166 47.22 -19.67 10.02
CA ARG A 166 47.17 -20.44 11.29
C ARG A 166 45.79 -20.37 11.98
N TRP A 167 45.15 -21.54 12.13
CA TRP A 167 43.79 -21.71 12.68
C TRP A 167 43.65 -21.19 14.13
N ASN A 168 44.63 -21.45 14.99
CA ASN A 168 44.60 -21.01 16.40
C ASN A 168 44.55 -19.48 16.55
N SER A 169 45.08 -18.72 15.58
CA SER A 169 45.04 -17.26 15.60
C SER A 169 43.67 -16.68 15.21
N LEU A 170 42.78 -17.48 14.61
CA LEU A 170 41.39 -17.10 14.34
C LEU A 170 40.53 -17.27 15.59
N PHE A 171 40.65 -18.43 16.27
CA PHE A 171 40.01 -18.70 17.56
C PHE A 171 40.39 -17.62 18.60
N LEU A 172 41.69 -17.38 18.79
CA LEU A 172 42.24 -16.34 19.68
C LEU A 172 41.96 -14.88 19.23
N ALA A 173 41.33 -14.66 18.08
CA ALA A 173 40.90 -13.33 17.62
C ALA A 173 39.41 -13.09 17.88
N VAL A 174 38.58 -14.14 17.72
CA VAL A 174 37.16 -14.12 18.11
C VAL A 174 37.01 -14.07 19.64
N GLU A 175 37.83 -14.83 20.36
CA GLU A 175 37.94 -14.77 21.83
C GLU A 175 38.49 -13.41 22.35
N ARG A 176 39.02 -12.57 21.45
CA ARG A 176 39.50 -11.20 21.73
C ARG A 176 38.52 -10.09 21.36
N LEU A 177 37.33 -10.40 20.86
CA LEU A 177 36.24 -9.44 20.82
C LEU A 177 35.60 -9.40 22.21
N ASN A 178 35.81 -8.30 22.93
CA ASN A 178 35.24 -8.12 24.26
C ASN A 178 33.71 -8.02 24.15
N THR A 179 32.98 -8.43 25.19
CA THR A 179 31.51 -8.29 25.24
C THR A 179 31.07 -6.84 25.05
N ALA A 180 31.88 -5.88 25.52
CA ALA A 180 31.70 -4.45 25.28
C ALA A 180 31.84 -4.03 23.79
N GLU A 181 32.67 -4.72 23.00
CA GLU A 181 32.86 -4.43 21.57
C GLU A 181 31.72 -5.02 20.73
N LEU A 182 31.22 -6.21 21.09
CA LEU A 182 30.02 -6.78 20.50
C LEU A 182 28.77 -5.94 20.81
N GLY A 183 28.65 -5.45 22.05
CA GLY A 183 27.60 -4.50 22.44
C GLY A 183 27.70 -3.18 21.66
N PHE A 184 28.91 -2.62 21.54
CA PHE A 184 29.16 -1.43 20.72
C PHE A 184 28.77 -1.63 19.26
N LEU A 185 29.14 -2.74 18.62
CA LEU A 185 28.80 -3.01 17.21
C LEU A 185 27.30 -3.17 16.99
N ALA A 186 26.57 -3.78 17.95
CA ALA A 186 25.11 -3.88 17.90
C ALA A 186 24.44 -2.50 18.05
N GLU A 187 24.94 -1.66 18.96
CA GLU A 187 24.45 -0.28 19.15
C GLU A 187 24.75 0.60 17.92
N TYR A 188 25.98 0.52 17.39
CA TYR A 188 26.41 1.21 16.16
C TYR A 188 25.55 0.81 14.95
N ALA A 189 25.32 -0.49 14.75
CA ALA A 189 24.46 -0.98 13.67
C ALA A 189 23.02 -0.48 13.82
N THR A 190 22.52 -0.34 15.05
CA THR A 190 21.18 0.21 15.33
C THR A 190 21.10 1.70 14.96
N VAL A 191 22.15 2.49 15.26
CA VAL A 191 22.23 3.92 14.91
C VAL A 191 22.43 4.15 13.41
N MET A 192 23.27 3.35 12.74
CA MET A 192 23.56 3.53 11.30
C MET A 192 22.49 2.94 10.38
N LYS A 193 21.69 1.95 10.82
CA LYS A 193 20.61 1.35 10.03
C LYS A 193 19.64 2.39 9.41
N PRO A 194 19.06 3.35 10.16
CA PRO A 194 18.18 4.35 9.54
C PRO A 194 18.90 5.25 8.54
N VAL A 195 20.18 5.58 8.75
CA VAL A 195 20.99 6.36 7.80
C VAL A 195 21.21 5.59 6.49
N ALA A 196 21.58 4.31 6.58
CA ALA A 196 21.75 3.44 5.41
C ALA A 196 20.41 3.23 4.65
N MET A 197 19.29 3.11 5.36
CA MET A 197 17.97 3.05 4.74
C MET A 197 17.60 4.35 4.02
N ALA A 198 17.94 5.52 4.58
CA ALA A 198 17.73 6.81 3.94
C ALA A 198 18.60 7.00 2.69
N LEU A 199 19.87 6.59 2.73
CA LEU A 199 20.76 6.58 1.56
C LEU A 199 20.19 5.68 0.45
N ASN A 200 19.84 4.43 0.75
CA ASN A 200 19.25 3.50 -0.22
C ASN A 200 17.95 4.04 -0.84
N LEU A 201 17.13 4.77 -0.07
CA LEU A 201 15.90 5.38 -0.58
C LEU A 201 16.19 6.56 -1.51
N LEU A 202 17.14 7.44 -1.16
CA LEU A 202 17.46 8.62 -1.97
C LEU A 202 18.35 8.31 -3.18
N GLN A 203 19.06 7.17 -3.17
CA GLN A 203 19.85 6.66 -4.30
C GLN A 203 19.05 5.74 -5.25
N GLY A 204 17.75 5.55 -5.03
CA GLY A 204 16.92 4.69 -5.88
C GLY A 204 16.72 5.26 -7.29
N GLU A 205 17.12 4.49 -8.31
CA GLU A 205 17.02 4.90 -9.73
C GLU A 205 15.57 4.94 -10.27
N SER A 206 14.62 4.34 -9.56
CA SER A 206 13.21 4.24 -9.97
C SER A 206 12.28 4.85 -8.93
N SER A 207 11.36 5.72 -9.37
CA SER A 207 10.29 6.34 -8.57
C SER A 207 10.72 7.24 -7.39
N VAL A 208 11.98 7.66 -7.35
CA VAL A 208 12.49 8.66 -6.40
C VAL A 208 12.50 10.04 -7.08
N HIS A 209 12.07 11.07 -6.35
CA HIS A 209 11.94 12.45 -6.84
C HIS A 209 12.39 13.41 -5.73
N MET A 210 12.74 14.67 -6.05
CA MET A 210 13.18 15.66 -5.05
C MET A 210 12.17 15.86 -3.90
N GLY A 211 10.87 15.67 -4.13
CA GLY A 211 9.84 15.70 -3.08
C GLY A 211 10.01 14.64 -1.97
N PHE A 212 10.86 13.63 -2.16
CA PHE A 212 11.20 12.64 -1.12
C PHE A 212 12.32 13.11 -0.19
N LEU A 213 13.11 14.12 -0.58
CA LEU A 213 14.30 14.55 0.15
C LEU A 213 13.98 15.07 1.56
N LEU A 214 13.16 16.13 1.66
CA LEU A 214 12.79 16.70 2.95
C LEU A 214 12.04 15.69 3.84
N PRO A 215 11.01 14.96 3.39
CA PRO A 215 10.36 13.93 4.21
C PRO A 215 11.32 12.85 4.72
N THR A 216 12.30 12.44 3.92
CA THR A 216 13.31 11.44 4.33
C THR A 216 14.26 12.00 5.39
N LEU A 217 14.74 13.24 5.23
CA LEU A 217 15.60 13.91 6.22
C LEU A 217 14.88 14.13 7.55
N TYR A 218 13.65 14.66 7.52
CA TYR A 218 12.83 14.86 8.72
C TYR A 218 12.51 13.54 9.43
N GLN A 219 12.17 12.47 8.69
CA GLN A 219 11.92 11.15 9.28
C GLN A 219 13.20 10.50 9.84
N LEU A 220 14.35 10.69 9.17
CA LEU A 220 15.64 10.24 9.68
C LEU A 220 15.99 10.95 11.00
N GLN A 221 15.78 12.26 11.08
CA GLN A 221 16.05 13.03 12.29
C GLN A 221 15.17 12.58 13.48
N ASP A 222 13.87 12.34 13.27
CA ASP A 222 12.95 11.80 14.28
C ASP A 222 13.37 10.37 14.74
N LYS A 223 13.77 9.51 13.81
CA LYS A 223 14.29 8.17 14.12
C LYS A 223 15.57 8.23 14.96
N LEU A 224 16.52 9.10 14.63
CA LEU A 224 17.75 9.27 15.40
C LEU A 224 17.49 9.87 16.78
N LYS A 225 16.58 10.86 16.91
CA LYS A 225 16.15 11.43 18.20
C LYS A 225 15.56 10.36 19.12
N LYS A 226 14.72 9.46 18.59
CA LYS A 226 14.16 8.34 19.38
C LYS A 226 15.24 7.39 19.92
N LEU A 227 16.31 7.15 19.14
CA LEU A 227 17.42 6.29 19.54
C LEU A 227 18.30 6.88 20.66
N GLU A 228 18.36 8.20 20.84
CA GLU A 228 19.13 8.85 21.92
C GLU A 228 18.78 8.30 23.31
N SER A 229 17.50 8.03 23.55
CA SER A 229 17.00 7.45 24.82
C SER A 229 17.48 6.02 25.10
N SER A 230 17.90 5.30 24.05
CA SER A 230 18.28 3.89 24.10
C SER A 230 19.80 3.65 24.03
N CYS A 231 20.55 4.61 23.49
CA CYS A 231 21.99 4.50 23.27
C CYS A 231 22.79 4.91 24.51
N LYS A 232 23.81 4.11 24.85
CA LYS A 232 24.72 4.32 25.99
C LYS A 232 26.14 4.65 25.56
N VAL A 233 26.61 4.06 24.46
CA VAL A 233 27.99 4.22 23.97
C VAL A 233 28.03 5.07 22.70
N CYS A 234 27.04 4.95 21.82
CA CYS A 234 26.97 5.63 20.52
C CYS A 234 26.36 7.04 20.57
N GLN A 235 26.20 7.64 21.76
CA GLN A 235 25.73 9.02 21.90
C GLN A 235 26.59 10.07 21.15
N PRO A 236 27.94 9.98 21.08
CA PRO A 236 28.74 10.90 20.28
C PRO A 236 28.46 10.77 18.77
N LEU A 237 28.16 9.56 18.30
CA LEU A 237 27.79 9.31 16.91
C LEU A 237 26.43 9.94 16.58
N LEU A 238 25.43 9.78 17.46
CA LEU A 238 24.13 10.44 17.29
C LEU A 238 24.29 11.95 17.19
N LYS A 239 25.05 12.59 18.08
CA LYS A 239 25.31 14.04 18.03
C LYS A 239 25.97 14.49 16.72
N ALA A 240 26.96 13.74 16.23
CA ALA A 240 27.61 14.07 14.95
C ALA A 240 26.65 13.93 13.76
N LEU A 241 25.86 12.85 13.73
CA LEU A 241 24.85 12.63 12.69
C LEU A 241 23.75 13.71 12.73
N HIS A 242 23.30 14.14 13.91
CA HIS A 242 22.34 15.24 14.04
C HIS A 242 22.91 16.57 13.53
N GLY A 243 24.15 16.92 13.89
CA GLY A 243 24.80 18.14 13.41
C GLY A 243 24.92 18.18 11.88
N GLY A 244 25.37 17.08 11.26
CA GLY A 244 25.44 16.96 9.81
C GLY A 244 24.07 17.03 9.12
N LEU A 245 23.01 16.46 9.72
CA LEU A 245 21.65 16.57 9.20
C LEU A 245 21.07 17.98 9.34
N ASP A 246 21.32 18.68 10.44
CA ASP A 246 20.88 20.05 10.65
C ASP A 246 21.59 21.02 9.69
N TYR A 247 22.88 20.78 9.36
CA TYR A 247 23.60 21.51 8.30
C TYR A 247 22.97 21.28 6.91
N ILE A 248 22.71 20.04 6.52
CA ILE A 248 22.05 19.71 5.25
C ILE A 248 20.67 20.39 5.17
N LYS A 249 19.91 20.35 6.27
CA LYS A 249 18.58 20.96 6.37
C LYS A 249 18.63 22.47 6.20
N GLY A 250 19.48 23.17 6.95
CA GLY A 250 19.62 24.63 6.84
C GLY A 250 20.03 25.08 5.43
N ARG A 251 20.94 24.35 4.78
CA ARG A 251 21.34 24.63 3.39
C ARG A 251 20.19 24.43 2.38
N LEU A 252 19.29 23.47 2.63
CA LEU A 252 18.12 23.25 1.77
C LEU A 252 17.03 24.29 2.03
N GLU A 253 16.73 24.64 3.29
CA GLU A 253 15.69 25.62 3.63
C GLU A 253 16.09 27.02 3.15
N ASN A 254 17.35 27.44 3.32
CA ASN A 254 17.90 28.68 2.74
C ASN A 254 17.86 28.73 1.20
N SER A 255 17.75 27.58 0.52
CA SER A 255 17.60 27.54 -0.95
C SER A 255 16.16 27.75 -1.41
N VAL A 256 15.17 27.48 -0.56
CA VAL A 256 13.74 27.65 -0.88
C VAL A 256 13.27 29.08 -0.61
N GLU A 257 13.72 29.71 0.48
CA GLU A 257 13.34 31.10 0.80
C GLU A 257 13.86 32.11 -0.22
N ASN A 258 15.02 31.85 -0.83
CA ASN A 258 15.61 32.71 -1.85
C ASN A 258 14.98 32.54 -3.25
N ASP A 259 14.58 31.32 -3.65
CA ASP A 259 13.85 31.12 -4.91
C ASP A 259 12.44 31.77 -4.85
N ALA A 260 11.85 31.93 -3.65
CA ALA A 260 10.58 32.64 -3.45
C ALA A 260 10.66 34.17 -3.62
N LEU A 261 11.83 34.78 -3.39
CA LEU A 261 12.04 36.22 -3.56
C LEU A 261 12.14 36.64 -5.03
N CYS A 262 12.72 35.80 -5.90
CA CYS A 262 12.79 36.07 -7.34
C CYS A 262 11.46 35.86 -8.09
N TYR A 263 10.48 35.20 -7.47
CA TYR A 263 9.17 34.87 -8.07
C TYR A 263 8.01 35.73 -7.56
N SER A 264 8.27 36.87 -6.93
CA SER A 264 7.23 37.79 -6.42
C SER A 264 6.54 38.63 -7.52
N SER A 265 5.98 37.96 -8.53
CA SER A 265 4.92 38.49 -9.40
C SER A 265 3.66 37.64 -9.21
N PRO A 266 2.81 37.95 -8.20
CA PRO A 266 1.67 37.12 -7.82
C PRO A 266 0.46 37.37 -8.74
N SER A 267 0.54 36.87 -9.97
CA SER A 267 -0.55 36.95 -10.96
C SER A 267 -0.92 35.57 -11.51
N ASP A 268 0.06 34.80 -12.01
CA ASP A 268 -0.27 33.72 -12.95
C ASP A 268 -0.16 32.29 -12.35
N GLU A 269 0.53 32.09 -11.22
CA GLU A 269 0.71 30.75 -10.63
C GLU A 269 -0.49 30.28 -9.79
N GLU A 270 -1.15 31.17 -9.04
CA GLU A 270 -2.41 30.80 -8.38
C GLU A 270 -3.48 30.43 -9.42
N ASP A 271 -3.56 31.16 -10.54
CA ASP A 271 -4.44 30.82 -11.65
C ASP A 271 -3.99 29.55 -12.39
N PHE A 272 -2.69 29.24 -12.50
CA PHE A 272 -2.21 27.99 -13.10
C PHE A 272 -2.54 26.76 -12.23
N PHE A 273 -2.29 26.81 -10.92
CA PHE A 273 -2.64 25.70 -10.02
C PHE A 273 -4.14 25.63 -9.72
N ALA A 274 -4.88 26.76 -9.72
CA ALA A 274 -6.34 26.76 -9.70
C ALA A 274 -6.93 26.21 -11.02
N SER A 275 -6.31 26.51 -12.17
CA SER A 275 -6.65 25.93 -13.47
C SER A 275 -6.41 24.42 -13.49
N MET A 276 -5.29 23.92 -12.94
CA MET A 276 -5.09 22.46 -12.79
C MET A 276 -6.06 21.82 -11.79
N ASN A 277 -6.48 22.51 -10.73
CA ASN A 277 -7.48 21.99 -9.79
C ASN A 277 -8.93 22.04 -10.34
N THR A 278 -9.24 22.99 -11.23
CA THR A 278 -10.53 23.08 -11.93
C THR A 278 -10.58 22.24 -13.21
N GLY A 279 -9.43 21.88 -13.77
CA GLY A 279 -9.24 20.97 -14.90
C GLY A 279 -9.57 19.51 -14.58
N GLN A 280 -10.85 19.23 -14.34
CA GLN A 280 -11.40 17.90 -14.03
C GLN A 280 -10.50 17.06 -13.10
N SER A 281 -10.28 17.56 -11.88
CA SER A 281 -9.79 16.71 -10.81
C SER A 281 -10.73 15.50 -10.70
N LYS A 282 -10.22 14.30 -11.03
CA LYS A 282 -10.99 13.04 -11.10
C LYS A 282 -11.33 12.48 -9.71
N THR A 283 -11.50 13.35 -8.72
CA THR A 283 -12.03 13.04 -7.39
C THR A 283 -13.33 12.25 -7.52
N GLY A 284 -14.22 12.64 -8.44
CA GLY A 284 -15.47 11.94 -8.76
C GLY A 284 -15.35 10.51 -9.30
N GLU A 285 -14.17 10.02 -9.71
CA GLU A 285 -13.95 8.61 -10.05
C GLU A 285 -13.49 7.80 -8.82
N LEU A 286 -12.61 8.36 -7.99
CA LEU A 286 -12.27 7.76 -6.70
C LEU A 286 -13.50 7.70 -5.78
N GLU A 287 -14.27 8.78 -5.74
CA GLU A 287 -15.53 8.92 -5.00
C GLU A 287 -16.62 7.98 -5.54
N ARG A 288 -16.59 7.61 -6.83
CA ARG A 288 -17.46 6.56 -7.39
C ARG A 288 -17.08 5.17 -6.87
N TYR A 289 -15.78 4.86 -6.84
CA TYR A 289 -15.26 3.62 -6.22
C TYR A 289 -15.45 3.59 -4.69
N LEU A 290 -15.47 4.75 -4.03
CA LEU A 290 -15.63 4.91 -2.57
C LEU A 290 -17.07 5.28 -2.14
N SER A 291 -18.04 5.27 -3.07
CA SER A 291 -19.46 5.64 -2.82
C SER A 291 -20.24 4.64 -1.94
N CYS A 292 -19.55 3.62 -1.44
CA CYS A 292 -19.97 2.82 -0.31
C CYS A 292 -19.06 3.10 0.90
N SER A 293 -19.51 4.00 1.76
CA SER A 293 -19.24 4.05 3.20
C SER A 293 -17.83 3.63 3.67
N SER A 294 -16.83 4.51 3.59
CA SER A 294 -16.14 5.03 4.78
C SER A 294 -14.79 5.70 4.47
N ALA A 295 -14.38 6.64 5.35
CA ALA A 295 -12.98 7.03 5.51
C ALA A 295 -12.06 5.87 5.97
N GLY A 296 -12.63 4.70 6.27
CA GLY A 296 -11.94 3.49 6.70
C GLY A 296 -11.17 2.81 5.57
N VAL A 297 -11.59 2.91 4.30
CA VAL A 297 -10.87 2.27 3.17
C VAL A 297 -9.47 2.87 3.02
N LEU A 298 -9.37 4.20 2.99
CA LEU A 298 -8.08 4.91 2.95
C LEU A 298 -7.26 4.68 4.23
N GLY A 299 -7.92 4.59 5.39
CA GLY A 299 -7.27 4.26 6.66
C GLY A 299 -6.65 2.86 6.69
N HIS A 300 -7.35 1.84 6.17
CA HIS A 300 -6.83 0.48 6.04
C HIS A 300 -5.71 0.41 5.00
N LEU A 301 -5.84 1.09 3.87
CA LEU A 301 -4.78 1.19 2.86
C LEU A 301 -3.50 1.80 3.46
N ALA A 302 -3.63 2.95 4.12
CA ALA A 302 -2.52 3.62 4.80
C ALA A 302 -1.89 2.73 5.88
N LYS A 303 -2.70 2.08 6.72
CA LYS A 303 -2.21 1.14 7.73
C LYS A 303 -1.45 -0.03 7.11
N THR A 304 -2.03 -0.72 6.12
CA THR A 304 -1.37 -1.86 5.46
C THR A 304 -0.05 -1.46 4.82
N TYR A 305 0.02 -0.29 4.18
CA TYR A 305 1.27 0.22 3.62
C TYR A 305 2.30 0.55 4.72
N VAL A 306 1.90 1.25 5.79
CA VAL A 306 2.78 1.60 6.92
C VAL A 306 3.30 0.36 7.65
N ASP A 307 2.45 -0.63 7.91
CA ASP A 307 2.81 -1.90 8.56
C ASP A 307 3.80 -2.69 7.67
N THR A 308 3.54 -2.74 6.35
CA THR A 308 4.41 -3.42 5.37
C THR A 308 5.79 -2.75 5.31
N ILE A 309 5.85 -1.42 5.18
CA ILE A 309 7.11 -0.64 5.20
C ILE A 309 7.85 -0.84 6.53
N SER A 310 7.14 -0.80 7.65
CA SER A 310 7.72 -0.99 8.99
C SER A 310 8.30 -2.39 9.20
N SER A 311 7.73 -3.41 8.53
CA SER A 311 8.28 -4.77 8.51
C SER A 311 9.50 -4.96 7.60
N GLY A 312 9.80 -3.97 6.74
CA GLY A 312 10.88 -4.06 5.73
C GLY A 312 10.49 -4.79 4.44
N ALA A 313 9.20 -5.09 4.24
CA ALA A 313 8.68 -5.65 3.01
C ALA A 313 8.23 -4.54 2.02
N VAL A 314 8.10 -4.89 0.74
CA VAL A 314 7.68 -3.95 -0.31
C VAL A 314 6.14 -3.86 -0.36
N PRO A 315 5.54 -2.65 -0.22
CA PRO A 315 4.10 -2.48 -0.40
C PRO A 315 3.66 -2.84 -1.82
N CYS A 316 2.66 -3.70 -1.92
CA CYS A 316 2.10 -4.13 -3.18
C CYS A 316 0.57 -3.93 -3.17
N LEU A 317 0.08 -3.23 -4.19
CA LEU A 317 -1.33 -2.83 -4.30
C LEU A 317 -2.26 -4.05 -4.28
N GLU A 318 -1.87 -5.16 -4.90
CA GLU A 318 -2.68 -6.38 -4.92
C GLU A 318 -2.91 -6.96 -3.51
N ASN A 319 -1.87 -7.07 -2.69
CA ASN A 319 -2.01 -7.58 -1.32
C ASN A 319 -2.87 -6.65 -0.45
N ALA A 320 -2.74 -5.33 -0.63
CA ALA A 320 -3.59 -4.36 0.04
C ALA A 320 -5.06 -4.51 -0.40
N VAL A 321 -5.33 -4.68 -1.70
CA VAL A 321 -6.70 -4.91 -2.21
C VAL A 321 -7.28 -6.25 -1.72
N ILE A 322 -6.46 -7.30 -1.57
CA ILE A 322 -6.89 -8.57 -0.96
C ILE A 322 -7.25 -8.38 0.52
N ALA A 323 -6.42 -7.67 1.28
CA ALA A 323 -6.69 -7.38 2.69
C ALA A 323 -7.95 -6.51 2.88
N MET A 324 -8.15 -5.50 2.03
CA MET A 324 -9.37 -4.69 2.03
C MET A 324 -10.60 -5.52 1.68
N ALA A 325 -10.53 -6.41 0.68
CA ALA A 325 -11.64 -7.29 0.32
C ALA A 325 -12.11 -8.16 1.50
N VAL A 326 -11.18 -8.72 2.28
CA VAL A 326 -11.50 -9.53 3.48
C VAL A 326 -12.30 -8.71 4.51
N ILE A 327 -11.88 -7.48 4.77
CA ILE A 327 -12.46 -6.59 5.79
C ILE A 327 -13.82 -6.06 5.34
N GLU A 328 -13.91 -5.52 4.12
CA GLU A 328 -15.14 -4.96 3.58
C GLU A 328 -16.20 -6.04 3.32
N ASN A 329 -15.81 -7.25 2.91
CA ASN A 329 -16.76 -8.37 2.79
C ASN A 329 -17.30 -8.83 4.15
N GLU A 330 -16.48 -8.82 5.22
CA GLU A 330 -16.95 -9.11 6.58
C GLU A 330 -17.91 -8.04 7.10
N ALA A 331 -17.59 -6.76 6.89
CA ALA A 331 -18.46 -5.63 7.20
C ALA A 331 -19.79 -5.70 6.41
N ALA A 332 -19.75 -6.03 5.11
CA ALA A 332 -20.91 -6.17 4.25
C ALA A 332 -21.85 -7.30 4.69
N VAL A 333 -21.31 -8.44 5.15
CA VAL A 333 -22.14 -9.53 5.72
C VAL A 333 -22.86 -9.04 6.96
N LYS A 334 -22.15 -8.32 7.85
CA LYS A 334 -22.75 -7.77 9.07
C LYS A 334 -23.83 -6.73 8.76
N GLU A 335 -23.56 -5.78 7.86
CA GLU A 335 -24.53 -4.76 7.44
C GLU A 335 -25.80 -5.37 6.82
N GLY A 336 -25.66 -6.39 5.95
CA GLY A 336 -26.80 -7.11 5.39
C GLY A 336 -27.64 -7.84 6.45
N ILE A 337 -26.98 -8.45 7.44
CA ILE A 337 -27.61 -9.12 8.58
C ILE A 337 -28.32 -8.12 9.52
N ASP A 338 -27.70 -6.98 9.80
CA ASP A 338 -28.23 -5.96 10.70
C ASP A 338 -29.43 -5.23 10.06
N MET A 339 -29.36 -4.93 8.76
CA MET A 339 -30.48 -4.41 7.98
C MET A 339 -31.68 -5.38 8.02
N TYR A 340 -31.47 -6.66 7.68
CA TYR A 340 -32.53 -7.68 7.74
C TYR A 340 -33.17 -7.80 9.13
N GLN A 341 -32.36 -7.75 10.19
CA GLN A 341 -32.86 -7.77 11.55
C GLN A 341 -33.67 -6.53 11.88
N SER A 342 -33.20 -5.34 11.53
CA SER A 342 -33.92 -4.08 11.80
C SER A 342 -35.31 -4.04 11.16
N GLU A 343 -35.46 -4.58 9.94
CA GLU A 343 -36.75 -4.68 9.26
C GLU A 343 -37.64 -5.77 9.86
N MET A 344 -37.07 -6.89 10.30
CA MET A 344 -37.80 -7.94 11.04
C MET A 344 -38.27 -7.49 12.43
N GLU A 345 -37.48 -6.68 13.15
CA GLU A 345 -37.88 -6.10 14.44
C GLU A 345 -39.03 -5.09 14.27
N LYS A 346 -39.04 -4.27 13.19
CA LYS A 346 -40.16 -3.37 12.88
C LYS A 346 -41.48 -4.14 12.70
N LEU A 347 -41.44 -5.32 12.05
CA LEU A 347 -42.62 -6.17 11.89
C LEU A 347 -43.14 -6.77 13.21
N LYS A 348 -42.37 -6.79 14.32
CA LYS A 348 -42.87 -7.28 15.61
C LYS A 348 -44.02 -6.46 16.17
N THR A 349 -44.14 -5.20 15.76
CA THR A 349 -45.23 -4.30 16.18
C THR A 349 -46.57 -4.60 15.51
N SER A 350 -46.58 -5.37 14.42
CA SER A 350 -47.77 -5.74 13.65
C SER A 350 -48.23 -7.19 13.86
N PHE A 351 -47.83 -7.85 14.96
CA PHE A 351 -48.25 -9.23 15.25
C PHE A 351 -49.68 -9.30 15.84
N PRO A 352 -50.42 -10.40 15.62
CA PRO A 352 -50.05 -11.57 14.83
C PRO A 352 -50.18 -11.35 13.31
N LEU A 353 -49.30 -11.99 12.52
CA LEU A 353 -49.29 -11.96 11.05
C LEU A 353 -49.52 -13.36 10.48
N GLU A 354 -50.17 -13.43 9.32
CA GLU A 354 -50.36 -14.68 8.58
C GLU A 354 -49.03 -15.20 8.00
N LEU A 355 -48.88 -16.53 7.89
CA LEU A 355 -47.65 -17.16 7.43
C LEU A 355 -47.21 -16.67 6.04
N ASN A 356 -48.17 -16.51 5.12
CA ASN A 356 -47.95 -15.98 3.76
C ASN A 356 -47.32 -14.57 3.80
N GLU A 357 -47.75 -13.73 4.73
CA GLU A 357 -47.27 -12.35 4.86
C GLU A 357 -45.85 -12.32 5.43
N ILE A 358 -45.59 -13.08 6.50
CA ILE A 358 -44.25 -13.23 7.09
C ILE A 358 -43.25 -13.71 6.03
N THR A 359 -43.65 -14.70 5.22
CA THR A 359 -42.86 -15.27 4.13
C THR A 359 -42.57 -14.24 3.02
N SER A 360 -43.59 -13.51 2.55
CA SER A 360 -43.41 -12.44 1.55
C SER A 360 -42.48 -11.32 2.05
N LYS A 361 -42.61 -10.92 3.32
CA LYS A 361 -41.71 -9.95 3.95
C LYS A 361 -40.28 -10.49 4.07
N HIS A 362 -40.11 -11.76 4.45
CA HIS A 362 -38.80 -12.42 4.49
C HIS A 362 -38.11 -12.37 3.13
N GLN A 363 -38.79 -12.73 2.04
CA GLN A 363 -38.24 -12.64 0.69
C GLN A 363 -37.83 -11.21 0.33
N CYS A 364 -38.67 -10.22 0.65
CA CYS A 364 -38.36 -8.81 0.40
C CYS A 364 -37.08 -8.36 1.14
N PHE A 365 -36.97 -8.69 2.43
CA PHE A 365 -35.81 -8.29 3.24
C PHE A 365 -34.55 -9.11 2.91
N SER A 366 -34.68 -10.39 2.56
CA SER A 366 -33.60 -11.25 2.07
C SER A 366 -33.00 -10.69 0.77
N ARG A 367 -33.87 -10.27 -0.17
CA ARG A 367 -33.49 -9.57 -1.41
C ARG A 367 -32.81 -8.24 -1.14
N MET A 368 -33.29 -7.45 -0.16
CA MET A 368 -32.65 -6.19 0.25
C MET A 368 -31.29 -6.44 0.91
N ALA A 369 -31.16 -7.45 1.78
CA ALA A 369 -29.92 -7.77 2.49
C ALA A 369 -28.83 -8.22 1.52
N THR A 370 -29.21 -9.07 0.56
CA THR A 370 -28.34 -9.47 -0.56
C THR A 370 -27.93 -8.23 -1.37
N LYS A 371 -28.87 -7.33 -1.71
CA LYS A 371 -28.57 -6.10 -2.47
C LYS A 371 -27.61 -5.16 -1.73
N THR A 372 -27.78 -4.98 -0.41
CA THR A 372 -26.84 -4.19 0.42
C THR A 372 -25.47 -4.83 0.44
N PHE A 373 -25.37 -6.14 0.68
CA PHE A 373 -24.11 -6.89 0.60
C PHE A 373 -23.47 -6.75 -0.79
N MET A 374 -24.24 -6.83 -1.88
CA MET A 374 -23.72 -6.64 -3.23
C MET A 374 -23.20 -5.22 -3.49
N LYS A 375 -23.68 -4.20 -2.76
CA LYS A 375 -23.18 -2.82 -2.88
C LYS A 375 -21.81 -2.64 -2.19
N CYS A 376 -21.59 -3.30 -1.05
CA CYS A 376 -20.40 -3.11 -0.21
C CYS A 376 -19.27 -4.13 -0.48
N SER A 377 -19.62 -5.36 -0.88
CA SER A 377 -18.64 -6.45 -1.11
C SER A 377 -17.81 -6.27 -2.40
N PHE A 378 -16.62 -6.88 -2.47
CA PHE A 378 -15.86 -7.08 -3.72
C PHE A 378 -14.85 -8.23 -3.57
N ARG A 379 -14.43 -8.85 -4.69
CA ARG A 379 -13.49 -10.01 -4.73
C ARG A 379 -13.86 -11.20 -3.80
N ASP A 380 -15.15 -11.51 -3.59
CA ASP A 380 -15.58 -12.77 -2.95
C ASP A 380 -15.53 -13.95 -3.95
N SER A 381 -14.34 -14.28 -4.44
CA SER A 381 -14.14 -15.28 -5.52
C SER A 381 -14.69 -16.67 -5.19
N ASP A 382 -14.63 -17.07 -3.91
CA ASP A 382 -15.12 -18.37 -3.43
C ASP A 382 -16.60 -18.33 -2.99
N GLY A 383 -17.25 -17.16 -3.03
CA GLY A 383 -18.62 -16.94 -2.52
C GLY A 383 -18.76 -17.18 -1.01
N LYS A 384 -17.67 -17.15 -0.26
CA LYS A 384 -17.62 -17.53 1.17
C LYS A 384 -18.45 -16.58 2.02
N TYR A 385 -18.35 -15.27 1.77
CA TYR A 385 -19.03 -14.25 2.54
C TYR A 385 -20.52 -14.23 2.19
N LEU A 386 -20.86 -14.34 0.91
CA LEU A 386 -22.25 -14.50 0.46
C LEU A 386 -22.93 -15.74 1.08
N THR A 387 -22.22 -16.87 1.13
CA THR A 387 -22.71 -18.11 1.77
C THR A 387 -22.97 -17.90 3.27
N SER A 388 -22.10 -17.15 3.95
CA SER A 388 -22.26 -16.81 5.37
C SER A 388 -23.51 -15.94 5.62
N LEU A 389 -23.78 -14.98 4.74
CA LEU A 389 -24.99 -14.15 4.77
C LEU A 389 -26.25 -15.02 4.55
N GLU A 390 -26.28 -15.84 3.51
CA GLU A 390 -27.37 -16.76 3.18
C GLU A 390 -27.77 -17.65 4.38
N LEU A 391 -26.82 -18.39 4.95
CA LEU A 391 -27.07 -19.26 6.10
C LEU A 391 -27.55 -18.49 7.34
N SER A 392 -27.06 -17.26 7.52
CA SER A 392 -27.48 -16.39 8.63
C SER A 392 -28.92 -15.90 8.47
N LEU A 393 -29.33 -15.52 7.25
CA LEU A 393 -30.70 -15.11 6.93
C LEU A 393 -31.69 -16.26 7.12
N ILE A 394 -31.38 -17.46 6.62
CA ILE A 394 -32.20 -18.67 6.77
C ILE A 394 -32.38 -18.99 8.27
N ARG A 395 -31.28 -19.04 9.04
CA ARG A 395 -31.31 -19.30 10.50
C ARG A 395 -32.10 -18.25 11.27
N LYS A 396 -32.04 -16.97 10.88
CA LYS A 396 -32.83 -15.90 11.51
C LYS A 396 -34.32 -16.04 11.18
N HIS A 397 -34.69 -16.34 9.94
CA HIS A 397 -36.08 -16.58 9.55
C HIS A 397 -36.71 -17.75 10.31
N SER A 398 -36.00 -18.88 10.44
CA SER A 398 -36.51 -20.04 11.19
C SER A 398 -36.87 -19.70 12.64
N ARG A 399 -36.04 -18.90 13.32
CA ARG A 399 -36.27 -18.51 14.72
C ARG A 399 -37.44 -17.54 14.89
N SER A 400 -37.72 -16.70 13.89
CA SER A 400 -38.90 -15.83 13.88
C SER A 400 -40.21 -16.62 13.68
N GLY A 401 -40.17 -17.75 12.96
CA GLY A 401 -41.31 -18.63 12.75
C GLY A 401 -41.83 -19.27 14.05
N ASP A 402 -40.92 -19.80 14.89
CA ASP A 402 -41.30 -20.45 16.15
C ASP A 402 -42.03 -19.51 17.13
N HIS A 403 -41.71 -18.21 17.10
CA HIS A 403 -42.33 -17.20 17.97
C HIS A 403 -43.73 -16.77 17.47
N GLY A 404 -44.08 -17.02 16.20
CA GLY A 404 -45.43 -16.83 15.68
C GLY A 404 -46.39 -17.97 16.04
N GLY A 405 -45.88 -19.20 16.19
CA GLY A 405 -46.69 -20.38 16.50
C GLY A 405 -47.00 -20.61 17.98
N ALA A 406 -46.20 -20.06 18.90
CA ALA A 406 -46.34 -20.29 20.33
C ALA A 406 -47.33 -19.34 21.05
N GLY A 407 -47.87 -18.33 20.37
CA GLY A 407 -48.73 -17.30 20.96
C GLY A 407 -50.23 -17.59 20.99
N GLY A 408 -50.67 -18.81 20.63
CA GLY A 408 -52.07 -19.06 20.27
C GLY A 408 -52.72 -20.39 20.71
N VAL A 409 -52.05 -21.23 21.52
CA VAL A 409 -52.69 -22.41 22.15
C VAL A 409 -52.14 -22.58 23.57
N GLY A 410 -52.60 -21.73 24.49
CA GLY A 410 -52.01 -21.63 25.82
C GLY A 410 -52.89 -20.99 26.88
N ASP A 411 -54.21 -21.23 26.85
CA ASP A 411 -55.09 -21.24 28.04
C ASP A 411 -56.53 -21.59 27.64
N LEU A 412 -56.97 -22.82 27.95
CA LEU A 412 -58.39 -23.21 28.11
C LEU A 412 -58.60 -24.65 28.63
N HIS A 413 -57.66 -25.20 29.40
CA HIS A 413 -57.80 -26.53 30.04
C HIS A 413 -57.41 -26.51 31.51
N SER A 414 -58.20 -25.79 32.32
CA SER A 414 -58.12 -25.90 33.79
C SER A 414 -59.43 -25.51 34.48
N GLU A 415 -60.56 -26.16 34.15
CA GLU A 415 -61.70 -26.27 35.09
C GLU A 415 -62.73 -27.33 34.66
N THR A 416 -62.50 -28.60 35.04
CA THR A 416 -63.58 -29.54 35.42
C THR A 416 -62.99 -30.80 36.06
N SER A 417 -62.87 -30.78 37.39
CA SER A 417 -62.61 -31.99 38.18
C SER A 417 -63.10 -31.80 39.61
N ARG A 418 -64.41 -32.00 39.81
CA ARG A 418 -65.04 -32.70 40.96
C ARG A 418 -66.52 -32.31 41.12
N THR A 419 -67.40 -33.16 40.61
CA THR A 419 -68.43 -33.81 41.43
C THR A 419 -68.70 -35.16 40.76
N GLY A 420 -68.56 -36.25 41.52
CA GLY A 420 -69.13 -37.52 41.10
C GLY A 420 -70.53 -37.61 41.66
N ASP A 421 -71.47 -38.09 40.86
CA ASP A 421 -72.47 -39.05 41.33
C ASP A 421 -73.10 -39.82 40.16
N ASN A 422 -73.55 -41.02 40.49
CA ASN A 422 -74.08 -42.09 39.64
C ASN A 422 -74.82 -41.69 38.33
N CYS A 423 -74.42 -42.28 37.20
CA CYS A 423 -75.36 -43.12 36.43
C CYS A 423 -74.68 -44.13 35.47
N GLU A 424 -75.27 -45.33 35.44
CA GLU A 424 -75.41 -46.34 34.38
C GLU A 424 -74.31 -46.66 33.35
N VAL A 425 -74.12 -47.98 33.16
CA VAL A 425 -73.21 -48.59 32.18
C VAL A 425 -73.97 -48.88 30.88
N SER A 426 -73.83 -47.99 29.89
CA SER A 426 -73.92 -48.31 28.46
C SER A 426 -73.40 -47.12 27.64
N GLY A 427 -72.43 -47.33 26.74
CA GLY A 427 -71.89 -46.27 25.86
C GLY A 427 -70.45 -45.80 26.09
N ARG A 428 -69.62 -46.52 26.88
CA ARG A 428 -68.19 -46.17 27.06
C ARG A 428 -67.34 -46.33 25.78
N GLY A 429 -67.72 -47.26 24.88
CA GLY A 429 -67.05 -47.43 23.59
C GLY A 429 -67.17 -46.18 22.70
N ASP A 430 -68.40 -45.72 22.48
CA ASP A 430 -68.73 -44.59 21.60
C ASP A 430 -68.07 -43.27 22.03
N GLN A 431 -67.88 -43.07 23.34
CA GLN A 431 -67.21 -41.89 23.90
C GLN A 431 -65.70 -41.94 23.62
N GLU A 432 -65.04 -43.06 23.95
CA GLU A 432 -63.60 -43.25 23.67
C GLU A 432 -63.30 -43.25 22.16
N GLU A 433 -64.21 -43.75 21.33
CA GLU A 433 -64.05 -43.78 19.88
C GLU A 433 -64.16 -42.38 19.26
N ARG A 434 -65.04 -41.51 19.78
CA ARG A 434 -65.09 -40.08 19.43
C ARG A 434 -63.82 -39.33 19.85
N GLU A 435 -63.36 -39.52 21.09
CA GLU A 435 -62.13 -38.89 21.58
C GLU A 435 -60.90 -39.32 20.75
N ARG A 436 -60.82 -40.59 20.33
CA ARG A 436 -59.80 -41.07 19.39
C ARG A 436 -59.95 -40.46 17.99
N ALA A 437 -61.17 -40.31 17.48
CA ALA A 437 -61.44 -39.68 16.19
C ALA A 437 -61.04 -38.20 16.17
N ASP A 438 -61.34 -37.45 17.24
CA ASP A 438 -60.98 -36.04 17.39
C ASP A 438 -59.45 -35.86 17.49
N LEU A 439 -58.76 -36.70 18.28
CA LEU A 439 -57.30 -36.71 18.34
C LEU A 439 -56.66 -37.05 17.00
N LEU A 440 -57.21 -38.02 16.25
CA LEU A 440 -56.75 -38.37 14.92
C LEU A 440 -57.00 -37.23 13.91
N GLN A 441 -58.16 -36.56 13.99
CA GLN A 441 -58.47 -35.41 13.14
C GLN A 441 -57.55 -34.23 13.45
N GLN A 442 -57.22 -33.98 14.73
CA GLN A 442 -56.28 -32.95 15.14
C GLN A 442 -54.85 -33.27 14.67
N LYS A 443 -54.43 -34.54 14.79
CA LYS A 443 -53.13 -35.01 14.27
C LYS A 443 -53.04 -34.81 12.75
N ASN A 444 -54.06 -35.21 12.00
CA ASN A 444 -54.09 -35.06 10.54
C ASN A 444 -54.06 -33.57 10.12
N LYS A 445 -54.88 -32.72 10.74
CA LYS A 445 -54.84 -31.26 10.51
C LYS A 445 -53.45 -30.68 10.79
N ALA A 446 -52.81 -31.06 11.91
CA ALA A 446 -51.46 -30.60 12.24
C ALA A 446 -50.38 -31.14 11.29
N GLN A 447 -50.61 -32.28 10.64
CA GLN A 447 -49.69 -32.88 9.67
C GLN A 447 -49.85 -32.21 8.29
N ASP A 448 -51.08 -31.93 7.84
CA ASP A 448 -51.38 -31.11 6.66
C ASP A 448 -50.77 -29.70 6.77
N GLU A 449 -50.88 -29.07 7.95
CA GLU A 449 -50.30 -27.76 8.25
C GLU A 449 -48.76 -27.78 8.09
N ARG A 450 -48.10 -28.80 8.63
CA ARG A 450 -46.64 -29.01 8.50
C ARG A 450 -46.22 -29.25 7.05
N GLN A 451 -47.00 -30.01 6.29
CA GLN A 451 -46.72 -30.27 4.87
C GLN A 451 -46.78 -28.96 4.07
N ARG A 452 -47.84 -28.15 4.23
CA ARG A 452 -47.96 -26.83 3.58
C ARG A 452 -46.83 -25.88 3.97
N GLN A 453 -46.43 -25.87 5.24
CA GLN A 453 -45.28 -25.09 5.70
C GLN A 453 -43.96 -25.52 5.04
N LEU A 454 -43.76 -26.82 4.81
CA LEU A 454 -42.55 -27.33 4.16
C LEU A 454 -42.55 -27.05 2.65
N GLU A 455 -43.68 -27.22 1.97
CA GLU A 455 -43.88 -26.84 0.56
C GLU A 455 -43.62 -25.35 0.34
N MET A 456 -44.16 -24.49 1.22
CA MET A 456 -43.92 -23.05 1.15
C MET A 456 -42.44 -22.68 1.38
N LYS A 457 -41.76 -23.32 2.34
CA LYS A 457 -40.31 -23.15 2.54
C LYS A 457 -39.50 -23.56 1.30
N MET A 458 -39.89 -24.64 0.63
CA MET A 458 -39.25 -25.10 -0.60
C MET A 458 -39.38 -24.09 -1.75
N VAL A 459 -40.60 -23.59 -2.02
CA VAL A 459 -40.83 -22.60 -3.08
C VAL A 459 -40.11 -21.28 -2.78
N THR A 460 -40.10 -20.87 -1.52
CA THR A 460 -39.59 -19.54 -1.13
C THR A 460 -38.07 -19.47 -1.08
N GLU A 461 -37.40 -20.55 -0.70
CA GLU A 461 -35.94 -20.64 -0.80
C GLU A 461 -35.48 -20.74 -2.26
N GLN A 462 -36.23 -21.44 -3.12
CA GLN A 462 -35.96 -21.44 -4.56
C GLN A 462 -36.02 -20.01 -5.14
N GLN A 463 -37.10 -19.27 -4.87
CA GLN A 463 -37.26 -17.89 -5.33
C GLN A 463 -36.18 -16.94 -4.77
N ASN A 464 -35.79 -17.12 -3.51
CA ASN A 464 -34.67 -16.39 -2.91
C ASN A 464 -33.36 -16.69 -3.65
N ASN A 465 -33.04 -17.96 -3.92
CA ASN A 465 -31.81 -18.34 -4.61
C ASN A 465 -31.77 -17.80 -6.07
N GLU A 466 -32.88 -17.92 -6.82
CA GLU A 466 -32.99 -17.34 -8.17
C GLU A 466 -32.72 -15.83 -8.16
N GLU A 467 -33.23 -15.10 -7.17
CA GLU A 467 -32.98 -13.67 -7.01
C GLU A 467 -31.53 -13.36 -6.62
N ARG A 468 -30.89 -14.16 -5.75
CA ARG A 468 -29.46 -14.04 -5.44
C ARG A 468 -28.63 -14.21 -6.71
N VAL A 469 -28.87 -15.26 -7.50
CA VAL A 469 -28.17 -15.54 -8.77
C VAL A 469 -28.33 -14.39 -9.77
N ARG A 470 -29.53 -13.82 -9.90
CA ARG A 470 -29.77 -12.61 -10.72
C ARG A 470 -28.91 -11.42 -10.27
N GLN A 471 -28.88 -11.12 -8.97
CA GLN A 471 -28.11 -9.98 -8.43
C GLN A 471 -26.60 -10.14 -8.63
N ILE A 472 -26.06 -11.34 -8.41
CA ILE A 472 -24.64 -11.65 -8.63
C ILE A 472 -24.28 -11.49 -10.11
N THR A 473 -25.11 -12.02 -11.01
CA THR A 473 -24.90 -11.94 -12.46
C THR A 473 -24.90 -10.48 -12.94
N GLN A 474 -25.84 -9.66 -12.46
CA GLN A 474 -25.89 -8.24 -12.77
C GLN A 474 -24.63 -7.50 -12.25
N LYS A 475 -24.21 -7.79 -11.01
CA LYS A 475 -23.00 -7.21 -10.42
C LYS A 475 -21.75 -7.56 -11.21
N MET A 476 -21.51 -8.84 -11.50
CA MET A 476 -20.33 -9.29 -12.24
C MET A 476 -20.26 -8.66 -13.65
N ASN A 477 -21.38 -8.62 -14.38
CA ASN A 477 -21.42 -7.98 -15.70
C ASN A 477 -21.07 -6.48 -15.62
N THR A 478 -21.47 -5.80 -14.55
CA THR A 478 -21.15 -4.39 -14.30
C THR A 478 -19.67 -4.21 -13.97
N GLU A 479 -19.11 -5.01 -13.05
CA GLU A 479 -17.70 -4.97 -12.67
C GLU A 479 -16.76 -5.32 -13.84
N MET A 480 -17.12 -6.32 -14.65
CA MET A 480 -16.38 -6.71 -15.85
C MET A 480 -16.34 -5.58 -16.88
N LEU A 481 -17.47 -4.89 -17.09
CA LEU A 481 -17.54 -3.73 -17.99
C LEU A 481 -16.67 -2.57 -17.50
N LEU A 482 -16.71 -2.24 -16.21
CA LEU A 482 -15.86 -1.20 -15.62
C LEU A 482 -14.37 -1.57 -15.74
N GLN A 483 -13.99 -2.81 -15.43
CA GLN A 483 -12.60 -3.25 -15.56
C GLN A 483 -12.11 -3.15 -17.02
N LYS A 484 -12.94 -3.53 -17.99
CA LYS A 484 -12.63 -3.41 -19.42
C LYS A 484 -12.47 -1.95 -19.84
N GLN A 485 -13.29 -1.05 -19.30
CA GLN A 485 -13.18 0.39 -19.53
C GLN A 485 -11.87 0.98 -18.96
N GLU A 486 -11.50 0.63 -17.73
CA GLU A 486 -10.24 1.07 -17.12
C GLU A 486 -9.01 0.53 -17.86
N MET A 487 -9.03 -0.74 -18.27
CA MET A 487 -7.94 -1.30 -19.07
C MET A 487 -7.80 -0.61 -20.44
N ASN A 488 -8.92 -0.30 -21.10
CA ASN A 488 -8.89 0.44 -22.36
C ASN A 488 -8.29 1.83 -22.17
N ARG A 489 -8.65 2.56 -21.09
CA ARG A 489 -8.06 3.87 -20.76
C ARG A 489 -6.54 3.80 -20.57
N ALA A 490 -6.05 2.79 -19.86
CA ALA A 490 -4.61 2.55 -19.68
C ALA A 490 -3.91 2.20 -21.02
N MET A 491 -4.55 1.39 -21.85
CA MET A 491 -4.06 1.03 -23.19
C MET A 491 -3.99 2.25 -24.11
N ASP A 492 -5.02 3.10 -24.10
CA ASP A 492 -5.06 4.34 -24.89
C ASP A 492 -3.96 5.33 -24.46
N SER A 493 -3.58 5.35 -23.18
CA SER A 493 -2.43 6.16 -22.73
C SER A 493 -1.10 5.66 -23.30
N LYS A 494 -0.82 4.36 -23.18
CA LYS A 494 0.38 3.76 -23.79
C LYS A 494 0.40 3.89 -25.32
N LEU A 495 -0.76 3.85 -25.97
CA LEU A 495 -0.85 4.11 -27.42
C LEU A 495 -0.51 5.57 -27.76
N ARG A 496 -0.99 6.55 -26.98
CA ARG A 496 -0.63 7.97 -27.15
C ARG A 496 0.85 8.24 -26.93
N GLU A 497 1.42 7.68 -25.86
CA GLU A 497 2.87 7.77 -25.58
C GLU A 497 3.70 7.21 -26.74
N LYS A 498 3.30 6.05 -27.29
CA LYS A 498 3.96 5.47 -28.46
C LYS A 498 3.91 6.38 -29.69
N THR A 499 2.77 7.01 -30.00
CA THR A 499 2.69 7.98 -31.11
C THR A 499 3.65 9.15 -30.92
N VAL A 500 3.70 9.74 -29.73
CA VAL A 500 4.62 10.85 -29.41
C VAL A 500 6.09 10.40 -29.51
N MET A 501 6.43 9.16 -29.15
CA MET A 501 7.78 8.62 -29.32
C MET A 501 8.15 8.44 -30.81
N MET A 502 7.21 8.02 -31.66
CA MET A 502 7.44 7.90 -33.11
C MET A 502 7.60 9.28 -33.77
N GLU A 503 6.78 10.26 -33.40
CA GLU A 503 6.89 11.65 -33.88
C GLU A 503 8.23 12.31 -33.50
N ARG A 504 8.78 11.94 -32.34
CA ARG A 504 10.11 12.38 -31.87
C ARG A 504 11.28 11.55 -32.40
N GLY A 505 11.05 10.59 -33.31
CA GLY A 505 12.11 9.81 -33.96
C GLY A 505 12.71 8.66 -33.13
N PHE A 506 12.10 8.27 -32.01
CA PHE A 506 12.60 7.18 -31.16
C PHE A 506 12.05 5.80 -31.58
N GLN A 507 12.34 5.36 -32.81
CA GLN A 507 11.84 4.09 -33.38
C GLN A 507 12.04 2.87 -32.46
N GLU A 508 13.22 2.68 -31.86
CA GLU A 508 13.51 1.50 -31.03
C GLU A 508 12.66 1.47 -29.74
N LYS A 509 12.53 2.61 -29.05
CA LYS A 509 11.68 2.74 -27.85
C LYS A 509 10.21 2.57 -28.21
N ALA A 510 9.77 3.09 -29.36
CA ALA A 510 8.42 2.87 -29.87
C ALA A 510 8.14 1.39 -30.20
N ASN A 511 9.13 0.65 -30.72
CA ASN A 511 9.03 -0.79 -30.98
C ASN A 511 8.96 -1.61 -29.67
N GLN A 512 9.78 -1.27 -28.68
CA GLN A 512 9.75 -1.88 -27.34
C GLN A 512 8.38 -1.64 -26.65
N MET A 513 7.88 -0.39 -26.69
CA MET A 513 6.56 -0.05 -26.18
C MET A 513 5.43 -0.75 -26.95
N ASN A 514 5.59 -1.00 -28.25
CA ASN A 514 4.61 -1.76 -29.03
C ASN A 514 4.56 -3.24 -28.60
N TRP A 515 5.71 -3.83 -28.24
CA TRP A 515 5.78 -5.18 -27.66
C TRP A 515 5.10 -5.22 -26.28
N GLU A 516 5.37 -4.24 -25.40
CA GLU A 516 4.67 -4.12 -24.11
C GLU A 516 3.15 -4.05 -24.28
N ILE A 517 2.64 -3.27 -25.25
CA ILE A 517 1.21 -3.15 -25.52
C ILE A 517 0.60 -4.49 -25.97
N GLN A 518 1.31 -5.27 -26.80
CA GLN A 518 0.86 -6.61 -27.20
C GLN A 518 0.84 -7.58 -26.02
N GLU A 519 1.87 -7.56 -25.17
CA GLU A 519 1.96 -8.40 -23.97
C GLU A 519 0.91 -8.01 -22.92
N LEU A 520 0.60 -6.71 -22.76
CA LEU A 520 -0.50 -6.23 -21.92
C LEU A 520 -1.86 -6.74 -22.43
N ARG A 521 -2.10 -6.68 -23.75
CA ARG A 521 -3.32 -7.22 -24.39
C ARG A 521 -3.47 -8.71 -24.12
N ARG A 522 -2.40 -9.50 -24.29
CA ARG A 522 -2.39 -10.94 -24.00
C ARG A 522 -2.75 -11.22 -22.54
N LYS A 523 -2.02 -10.60 -21.60
CA LYS A 523 -2.27 -10.73 -20.15
C LYS A 523 -3.67 -10.30 -19.74
N ASN A 524 -4.22 -9.25 -20.36
CA ASN A 524 -5.58 -8.81 -20.07
C ASN A 524 -6.64 -9.81 -20.56
N ASN A 525 -6.52 -10.32 -21.79
CA ASN A 525 -7.45 -11.33 -22.30
C ASN A 525 -7.42 -12.59 -21.41
N GLU A 526 -6.23 -13.06 -21.03
CA GLU A 526 -6.07 -14.18 -20.11
C GLU A 526 -6.66 -13.92 -18.71
N ALA A 527 -6.65 -12.67 -18.24
CA ALA A 527 -7.29 -12.28 -16.99
C ALA A 527 -8.83 -12.19 -17.11
N GLU A 528 -9.35 -11.71 -18.24
CA GLU A 528 -10.79 -11.65 -18.55
C GLU A 528 -11.37 -13.09 -18.66
N GLU A 529 -10.67 -13.99 -19.35
CA GLU A 529 -11.02 -15.42 -19.44
C GLU A 529 -10.91 -16.16 -18.10
N ARG A 530 -9.94 -15.80 -17.25
CA ARG A 530 -9.80 -16.40 -15.91
C ARG A 530 -10.97 -16.00 -15.02
N LYS A 531 -11.30 -14.70 -14.97
CA LYS A 531 -12.45 -14.18 -14.21
C LYS A 531 -13.77 -14.75 -14.69
N SER A 532 -13.94 -14.90 -16.01
CA SER A 532 -15.14 -15.53 -16.59
C SER A 532 -15.30 -17.00 -16.16
N ARG A 533 -14.20 -17.75 -16.04
CA ARG A 533 -14.20 -19.14 -15.52
C ARG A 533 -14.45 -19.21 -14.02
N GLU A 534 -13.79 -18.35 -13.23
CA GLU A 534 -14.03 -18.23 -11.78
C GLU A 534 -15.50 -17.91 -11.50
N PHE A 535 -16.10 -16.99 -12.28
CA PHE A 535 -17.51 -16.63 -12.18
C PHE A 535 -18.45 -17.80 -12.52
N ALA A 536 -18.20 -18.50 -13.63
CA ALA A 536 -19.01 -19.66 -14.01
C ALA A 536 -18.95 -20.77 -12.94
N GLN A 537 -17.78 -20.99 -12.34
CA GLN A 537 -17.61 -21.94 -11.23
C GLN A 537 -18.37 -21.51 -9.97
N LEU A 538 -18.36 -20.22 -9.64
CA LEU A 538 -19.10 -19.67 -8.49
C LEU A 538 -20.61 -19.91 -8.63
N ILE A 539 -21.19 -19.61 -9.80
CA ILE A 539 -22.62 -19.85 -10.06
C ILE A 539 -22.94 -21.34 -9.99
N ALA A 540 -22.14 -22.20 -10.64
CA ALA A 540 -22.33 -23.65 -10.59
C ALA A 540 -22.26 -24.23 -9.17
N ASN A 541 -21.33 -23.75 -8.33
CA ASN A 541 -21.22 -24.14 -6.93
C ASN A 541 -22.46 -23.73 -6.11
N MET A 542 -23.03 -22.56 -6.38
CA MET A 542 -24.27 -22.10 -5.73
C MET A 542 -25.49 -22.92 -6.18
N GLU A 543 -25.64 -23.16 -7.48
CA GLU A 543 -26.72 -24.00 -8.03
C GLU A 543 -26.66 -25.43 -7.47
N GLN A 544 -25.45 -26.03 -7.39
CA GLN A 544 -25.24 -27.34 -6.78
C GLN A 544 -25.66 -27.36 -5.30
N ARG A 545 -25.28 -26.34 -4.53
CA ARG A 545 -25.65 -26.24 -3.10
C ARG A 545 -27.16 -26.05 -2.91
N ASN A 546 -27.79 -25.21 -3.74
CA ASN A 546 -29.24 -25.04 -3.70
C ASN A 546 -29.94 -26.37 -4.08
N ALA A 547 -29.47 -27.09 -5.10
CA ALA A 547 -29.99 -28.40 -5.45
C ALA A 547 -29.87 -29.42 -4.30
N GLN A 548 -28.76 -29.43 -3.57
CA GLN A 548 -28.60 -30.25 -2.36
C GLN A 548 -29.59 -29.87 -1.25
N ASN A 549 -29.72 -28.58 -0.94
CA ASN A 549 -30.69 -28.09 0.06
C ASN A 549 -32.14 -28.44 -0.33
N MET A 550 -32.49 -28.28 -1.60
CA MET A 550 -33.81 -28.60 -2.13
C MET A 550 -34.09 -30.11 -2.11
N GLU A 551 -33.08 -30.96 -2.31
CA GLU A 551 -33.26 -32.41 -2.19
C GLU A 551 -33.45 -32.84 -0.73
N VAL A 552 -32.78 -32.20 0.25
CA VAL A 552 -33.05 -32.42 1.68
C VAL A 552 -34.50 -32.03 2.03
N LEU A 553 -34.99 -30.89 1.55
CA LEU A 553 -36.38 -30.46 1.76
C LEU A 553 -37.38 -31.42 1.09
N ARG A 554 -37.08 -31.93 -0.11
CA ARG A 554 -37.89 -32.95 -0.79
C ARG A 554 -37.87 -34.28 -0.05
N GLN A 555 -36.74 -34.69 0.53
CA GLN A 555 -36.67 -35.89 1.34
C GLN A 555 -37.55 -35.77 2.59
N GLN A 556 -37.45 -34.66 3.32
CA GLN A 556 -38.31 -34.39 4.47
C GLN A 556 -39.80 -34.38 4.10
N HIS A 557 -40.15 -33.88 2.91
CA HIS A 557 -41.53 -33.88 2.40
C HIS A 557 -42.01 -35.31 2.07
N ARG A 558 -41.18 -36.13 1.41
CA ARG A 558 -41.47 -37.56 1.18
C ARG A 558 -41.65 -38.34 2.48
N GLU A 559 -40.81 -38.08 3.49
CA GLU A 559 -40.89 -38.71 4.81
C GLU A 559 -42.17 -38.29 5.57
N GLN A 560 -42.55 -37.01 5.52
CA GLN A 560 -43.80 -36.51 6.09
C GLN A 560 -45.03 -37.14 5.43
N ILE A 561 -45.05 -37.24 4.09
CA ILE A 561 -46.11 -37.91 3.33
C ILE A 561 -46.17 -39.40 3.66
N ALA A 562 -45.04 -40.10 3.70
CA ALA A 562 -45.00 -41.52 4.06
C ALA A 562 -45.61 -41.76 5.46
N ALA A 563 -45.37 -40.84 6.41
CA ALA A 563 -45.94 -40.87 7.75
C ALA A 563 -47.43 -40.43 7.84
N ILE A 564 -48.07 -40.00 6.74
CA ILE A 564 -49.54 -39.84 6.65
C ILE A 564 -50.20 -41.16 6.25
N TYR A 565 -49.53 -41.94 5.38
CA TYR A 565 -50.06 -43.15 4.77
C TYR A 565 -49.60 -44.45 5.46
N SER A 566 -48.93 -44.34 6.62
CA SER A 566 -48.47 -45.45 7.48
C SER A 566 -49.25 -45.54 8.80
#